data_AF-A0ABD2ZA70-F1
#
_entry.id   AF-A0ABD2ZA70-F1
#
_cell.length_a   1.000
_cell.length_b   1.000
_cell.length_c   1.000
_cell.angle_alpha   90.00
_cell.angle_beta   90.00
_cell.angle_gamma   90.00
#
_symmetry.space_group_name_H-M   'P 1'
#
loop_
_entity.id
_entity.type
_entity.pdbx_description
1 polymer ?
#
loop_
_entity_poly.entity_id
_entity_poly.type
_entity_poly.pdbx_seq_one_letter_code
_entity_poly.pdbx_strand_id
1 'polypeptide(L)'
;MTLQSLPLTSSLSSASTFLVVESNDFHSSRSRASLNSTICCSSSPRNNAYIPKLEPFSRTKFERSLKDPPLIEKSENQLADYCSTLEGDPSYSCWKAYFELKDLEKEAPKEEVERLIIEAGGVKSLIGCLHGIAEIHKARKGSSKSEKNSNFVQTGARTCPVPDGLPKSREELEEEEKARMPDSPFTRLLRTKGTFPAWYSAAPDY
;
A
#
# COMPACT_ATOMS: atom_id res chain seq x y z
N MET A 1 -45.17 -5.52 52.27
CA MET A 1 -44.60 -6.78 51.74
C MET A 1 -43.13 -6.52 51.43
N THR A 2 -42.28 -6.84 52.39
CA THR A 2 -40.82 -6.69 52.35
C THR A 2 -40.22 -7.97 51.80
N LEU A 3 -39.59 -7.93 50.62
CA LEU A 3 -38.73 -9.02 50.16
C LEU A 3 -37.28 -8.65 50.45
N GLN A 4 -36.78 -9.33 51.47
CA GLN A 4 -35.42 -9.39 51.96
C GLN A 4 -34.85 -10.70 51.40
N SER A 5 -33.72 -10.67 50.69
CA SER A 5 -32.74 -11.78 50.70
C SER A 5 -31.42 -11.34 50.08
N LEU A 6 -30.37 -11.97 50.61
CA LEU A 6 -28.99 -11.53 50.75
C LEU A 6 -28.06 -12.08 49.64
N PRO A 7 -26.82 -11.56 49.55
CA PRO A 7 -25.83 -11.95 48.54
C PRO A 7 -25.20 -13.30 48.84
N LEU A 8 -24.91 -14.09 47.80
CA LEU A 8 -24.04 -15.25 47.91
C LEU A 8 -22.58 -14.83 47.72
N THR A 9 -21.89 -14.75 48.86
CA THR A 9 -20.45 -14.90 48.97
C THR A 9 -20.06 -16.36 48.70
N SER A 10 -19.01 -16.59 47.91
CA SER A 10 -18.07 -17.67 48.20
C SER A 10 -16.65 -17.17 47.91
N SER A 11 -15.86 -17.20 48.96
CA SER A 11 -14.45 -16.83 49.05
C SER A 11 -13.69 -18.11 49.43
N LEU A 12 -12.36 -17.97 49.46
CA LEU A 12 -11.32 -18.97 49.77
C LEU A 12 -11.00 -19.90 48.58
N SER A 13 -9.74 -20.16 48.23
CA SER A 13 -8.51 -20.13 49.03
C SER A 13 -7.28 -20.11 48.12
N SER A 14 -6.28 -19.32 48.53
CA SER A 14 -4.83 -19.57 48.48
C SER A 14 -4.25 -20.46 47.38
N ALA A 15 -3.28 -19.92 46.61
CA ALA A 15 -1.87 -19.97 46.99
C ALA A 15 -0.99 -19.40 45.87
N SER A 16 -0.02 -18.59 46.28
CA SER A 16 1.15 -18.22 45.50
C SER A 16 1.86 -19.44 44.92
N THR A 17 2.26 -19.36 43.65
CA THR A 17 3.56 -19.88 43.20
C THR A 17 3.95 -19.20 41.90
N PHE A 18 4.97 -18.33 41.98
CA PHE A 18 5.88 -18.08 40.87
C PHE A 18 6.69 -19.36 40.62
N LEU A 19 6.52 -19.99 39.46
CA LEU A 19 7.42 -20.99 38.88
C LEU A 19 7.14 -20.93 37.36
N VAL A 20 8.01 -20.41 36.48
CA VAL A 20 9.29 -20.99 36.03
C VAL A 20 9.17 -22.51 35.83
N VAL A 21 9.46 -23.00 34.61
CA VAL A 21 10.28 -24.20 34.33
C VAL A 21 9.86 -24.98 33.06
N GLU A 22 10.89 -25.27 32.24
CA GLU A 22 11.20 -26.41 31.34
C GLU A 22 10.16 -26.91 30.32
N SER A 23 10.47 -26.94 29.02
CA SER A 23 11.54 -27.65 28.29
C SER A 23 11.45 -29.18 28.40
N ASN A 24 10.97 -29.79 27.31
CA ASN A 24 10.93 -31.22 27.11
C ASN A 24 12.34 -31.84 27.13
N ASP A 25 12.58 -32.71 28.11
CA ASP A 25 13.64 -33.72 28.11
C ASP A 25 13.19 -34.98 27.38
N PHE A 26 14.08 -35.60 26.60
CA PHE A 26 14.24 -37.06 26.64
C PHE A 26 15.66 -37.49 26.22
N HIS A 27 16.32 -38.14 27.20
CA HIS A 27 17.39 -39.14 27.14
C HIS A 27 18.88 -38.75 27.29
N SER A 28 19.35 -39.04 28.52
CA SER A 28 20.55 -39.83 28.85
C SER A 28 21.93 -39.27 28.53
N SER A 29 22.56 -38.65 29.52
CA SER A 29 23.56 -39.32 30.38
C SER A 29 24.39 -38.32 31.17
N ARG A 30 24.58 -38.65 32.45
CA ARG A 30 25.60 -38.14 33.37
C ARG A 30 26.87 -37.63 32.68
N SER A 31 27.29 -36.40 33.03
CA SER A 31 28.50 -36.18 33.84
C SER A 31 28.63 -34.72 34.25
N ARG A 32 28.80 -34.50 35.56
CA ARG A 32 29.22 -33.22 36.14
C ARG A 32 30.65 -32.93 35.69
N ALA A 33 30.89 -31.76 35.12
CA ALA A 33 32.16 -31.04 35.25
C ALA A 33 31.92 -29.55 35.00
N SER A 34 32.04 -28.78 36.09
CA SER A 34 32.30 -27.34 36.08
C SER A 34 33.50 -27.06 35.18
N LEU A 35 33.36 -26.16 34.19
CA LEU A 35 34.44 -25.30 33.70
C LEU A 35 33.84 -24.08 32.98
N ASN A 36 34.05 -22.88 33.55
CA ASN A 36 33.96 -21.62 32.83
C ASN A 36 35.03 -21.62 31.72
N SER A 37 34.63 -21.91 30.48
CA SER A 37 35.51 -21.84 29.32
C SER A 37 35.67 -20.38 28.89
N THR A 38 36.59 -19.66 29.54
CA THR A 38 37.20 -18.48 28.91
C THR A 38 38.08 -18.99 27.77
N ILE A 39 37.63 -18.81 26.54
CA ILE A 39 38.40 -19.17 25.34
C ILE A 39 39.56 -18.17 25.22
N CYS A 40 40.74 -18.55 25.70
CA CYS A 40 41.98 -17.84 25.45
C CYS A 40 42.60 -18.34 24.13
N CYS A 41 42.34 -17.62 23.04
CA CYS A 41 43.01 -17.85 21.76
C CYS A 41 44.50 -17.48 21.91
N SER A 42 45.35 -18.49 22.05
CA SER A 42 46.80 -18.33 22.03
C SER A 42 47.26 -18.22 20.58
N SER A 43 47.39 -17.00 20.06
CA SER A 43 48.03 -16.77 18.76
C SER A 43 49.55 -16.86 18.90
N SER A 44 50.10 -18.02 18.53
CA SER A 44 51.54 -18.25 18.41
C SER A 44 52.14 -17.33 17.31
N PRO A 45 53.16 -16.50 17.59
CA PRO A 45 53.75 -15.59 16.61
C PRO A 45 54.83 -16.33 15.82
N ARG A 46 54.43 -17.32 15.01
CA ARG A 46 55.37 -18.05 14.13
C ARG A 46 54.78 -18.27 12.74
N ASN A 47 54.42 -17.20 12.07
CA ASN A 47 54.62 -17.04 10.63
C ASN A 47 54.23 -15.61 10.22
N ASN A 48 55.14 -14.88 9.59
CA ASN A 48 54.88 -13.57 8.99
C ASN A 48 54.05 -13.71 7.70
N ALA A 49 52.85 -14.26 7.80
CA ALA A 49 51.83 -14.04 6.78
C ALA A 49 51.14 -12.72 7.15
N TYR A 50 51.37 -11.67 6.37
CA TYR A 50 50.66 -10.40 6.50
C TYR A 50 49.18 -10.65 6.21
N ILE A 51 48.40 -10.97 7.24
CA ILE A 51 46.94 -11.05 7.17
C ILE A 51 46.46 -9.61 7.01
N PRO A 52 45.84 -9.23 5.87
CA PRO A 52 45.25 -7.91 5.74
C PRO A 52 44.22 -7.74 6.86
N LYS A 53 44.46 -6.77 7.76
CA LYS A 53 43.55 -6.48 8.85
C LYS A 53 42.25 -5.95 8.25
N LEU A 54 41.27 -6.85 8.11
CA LEU A 54 39.91 -6.46 7.79
C LEU A 54 39.36 -5.61 8.95
N GLU A 55 38.58 -4.59 8.60
CA GLU A 55 37.77 -3.83 9.55
C GLU A 55 37.04 -4.80 10.48
N PRO A 56 37.03 -4.56 11.81
CA PRO A 56 36.33 -5.41 12.76
C PRO A 56 34.89 -5.67 12.32
N PHE A 57 34.44 -6.93 12.35
CA PHE A 57 33.05 -7.30 12.05
C PHE A 57 32.03 -6.64 13.00
N SER A 58 32.49 -6.06 14.11
CA SER A 58 31.71 -5.23 15.01
C SER A 58 31.58 -3.80 14.47
N ARG A 59 30.87 -3.64 13.35
CA ARG A 59 30.31 -2.34 13.00
C ARG A 59 29.40 -1.88 14.14
N THR A 60 29.60 -0.66 14.62
CA THR A 60 28.75 -0.10 15.68
C THR A 60 27.31 0.00 15.17
N LYS A 61 26.31 -0.18 16.04
CA LYS A 61 24.88 -0.12 15.65
C LYS A 61 24.57 1.17 14.86
N PHE A 62 25.26 2.27 15.21
CA PHE A 62 25.15 3.58 14.56
C PHE A 62 25.73 3.63 13.13
N GLU A 63 26.84 2.93 12.86
CA GLU A 63 27.43 2.84 11.51
C GLU A 63 26.50 2.10 10.55
N ARG A 64 25.75 1.12 11.05
CA ARG A 64 24.71 0.42 10.28
C ARG A 64 23.52 1.36 10.01
N SER A 65 23.09 2.16 10.99
CA SER A 65 22.02 3.16 10.84
C SER A 65 22.34 4.29 9.86
N LEU A 66 23.61 4.68 9.71
CA LEU A 66 24.03 5.73 8.78
C LEU A 66 24.10 5.27 7.32
N LYS A 67 24.30 3.96 7.08
CA LYS A 67 24.39 3.38 5.74
C LYS A 67 23.05 2.80 5.27
N ASP A 68 22.18 2.46 6.21
CA ASP A 68 20.84 1.99 5.93
C ASP A 68 19.96 3.16 5.49
N PRO A 69 19.32 3.08 4.30
CA PRO A 69 18.34 4.10 3.91
C PRO A 69 17.25 4.21 4.99
N PRO A 70 16.70 5.42 5.21
CA PRO A 70 15.64 5.64 6.19
C PRO A 70 14.55 4.59 6.03
N LEU A 71 14.00 4.12 7.14
CA LEU A 71 13.03 3.01 7.14
C LEU A 71 11.84 3.29 6.22
N ILE A 72 11.45 4.55 6.11
CA ILE A 72 10.42 5.05 5.20
C ILE A 72 10.79 4.78 3.73
N GLU A 73 11.98 5.16 3.29
CA GLU A 73 12.45 4.92 1.91
C GLU A 73 12.55 3.42 1.60
N LYS A 74 12.96 2.60 2.58
CA LYS A 74 12.95 1.14 2.42
C LYS A 74 11.54 0.61 2.19
N SER A 75 10.57 1.06 2.99
CA SER A 75 9.18 0.63 2.86
C SER A 75 8.53 1.13 1.58
N GLU A 76 8.91 2.32 1.11
CA GLU A 76 8.47 2.92 -0.14
C GLU A 76 8.93 2.08 -1.33
N ASN A 77 10.22 1.73 -1.37
CA ASN A 77 10.77 0.90 -2.44
C ASN A 77 10.11 -0.48 -2.45
N GLN A 78 9.92 -1.08 -1.27
CA GLN A 78 9.20 -2.37 -1.17
C GLN A 78 7.74 -2.28 -1.62
N LEU A 79 7.06 -1.16 -1.34
CA LEU A 79 5.72 -0.88 -1.83
C LEU A 79 5.71 -0.78 -3.36
N ALA A 80 6.61 0.01 -3.94
CA ALA A 80 6.71 0.18 -5.39
C ALA A 80 7.01 -1.15 -6.10
N ASP A 81 7.96 -1.92 -5.57
CA ASP A 81 8.28 -3.26 -6.07
C ASP A 81 7.04 -4.16 -5.99
N TYR A 82 6.34 -4.19 -4.86
CA TYR A 82 5.13 -4.99 -4.70
C TYR A 82 4.00 -4.55 -5.64
N CYS A 83 3.76 -3.25 -5.79
CA CYS A 83 2.73 -2.73 -6.70
C CYS A 83 3.02 -3.09 -8.16
N SER A 84 4.29 -3.20 -8.55
CA SER A 84 4.69 -3.64 -9.89
C SER A 84 4.38 -5.11 -10.18
N THR A 85 4.23 -5.94 -9.14
CA THR A 85 3.89 -7.37 -9.28
C THR A 85 2.39 -7.64 -9.41
N LEU A 86 1.55 -6.62 -9.15
CA LEU A 86 0.10 -6.74 -9.17
C LEU A 86 -0.49 -6.18 -10.48
N GLU A 87 -1.62 -6.73 -10.91
CA GLU A 87 -2.37 -6.25 -12.09
C GLU A 87 -3.84 -5.94 -11.72
N GLY A 88 -4.46 -5.01 -12.44
CA GLY A 88 -5.86 -4.62 -12.27
C GLY A 88 -6.14 -3.74 -11.04
N ASP A 89 -7.34 -3.86 -10.46
CA ASP A 89 -7.77 -3.09 -9.28
C ASP A 89 -6.82 -3.15 -8.07
N PRO A 90 -6.21 -4.31 -7.70
CA PRO A 90 -5.30 -4.34 -6.55
C PRO A 90 -4.00 -3.55 -6.82
N SER A 91 -3.56 -3.42 -8.08
CA SER A 91 -2.38 -2.59 -8.40
C SER A 91 -2.70 -1.11 -8.24
N TYR A 92 -3.89 -0.67 -8.67
CA TYR A 92 -4.36 0.70 -8.46
C TYR A 92 -4.46 1.04 -6.97
N SER A 93 -5.05 0.16 -6.16
CA SER A 93 -5.12 0.33 -4.70
C SER A 93 -3.73 0.41 -4.08
N CYS A 94 -2.80 -0.45 -4.50
CA CYS A 94 -1.42 -0.45 -4.02
C CYS A 94 -0.70 0.88 -4.33
N TRP A 95 -0.78 1.36 -5.57
CA TRP A 95 -0.18 2.64 -5.97
C TRP A 95 -0.83 3.82 -5.24
N LYS A 96 -2.13 3.74 -4.96
CA LYS A 96 -2.82 4.74 -4.13
C LYS A 96 -2.27 4.76 -2.70
N ALA A 97 -2.04 3.59 -2.09
CA ALA A 97 -1.42 3.51 -0.77
C ALA A 97 0.01 4.08 -0.76
N TYR A 98 0.78 3.85 -1.83
CA TYR A 98 2.11 4.46 -2.00
C TYR A 98 2.05 6.00 -1.93
N PHE A 99 1.09 6.63 -2.62
CA PHE A 99 0.90 8.09 -2.52
C PHE A 99 0.40 8.54 -1.15
N GLU A 100 -0.49 7.77 -0.52
CA GLU A 100 -0.97 8.06 0.84
C GLU A 100 0.17 7.99 1.87
N LEU A 101 1.13 7.07 1.73
CA LEU A 101 2.35 7.04 2.55
C LEU A 101 3.19 8.31 2.36
N LYS A 102 3.36 8.76 1.10
CA LYS A 102 4.09 9.99 0.77
C LYS A 102 3.44 11.25 1.31
N ASP A 103 2.12 11.27 1.38
CA ASP A 103 1.38 12.38 1.96
C ASP A 103 1.45 12.34 3.49
N LEU A 104 1.39 11.16 4.10
CA LEU A 104 1.62 11.00 5.55
C LEU A 104 3.03 11.41 5.97
N GLU A 105 4.06 11.15 5.16
CA GLU A 105 5.43 11.63 5.40
C GLU A 105 5.51 13.17 5.49
N LYS A 106 4.61 13.88 4.79
CA LYS A 106 4.54 15.35 4.81
C LYS A 106 3.66 15.89 5.95
N GLU A 107 2.58 15.18 6.29
CA GLU A 107 1.60 15.62 7.30
C GLU A 107 2.02 15.28 8.75
N ALA A 108 2.68 14.14 8.95
CA ALA A 108 3.01 13.59 10.27
C ALA A 108 4.53 13.61 10.56
N PRO A 109 4.95 13.55 11.84
CA PRO A 109 6.36 13.41 12.17
C PRO A 109 6.91 12.06 11.70
N LYS A 110 8.16 12.04 11.24
CA LYS A 110 8.82 10.83 10.70
C LYS A 110 8.77 9.64 11.65
N GLU A 111 8.91 9.89 12.95
CA GLU A 111 8.88 8.86 14.00
C GLU A 111 7.53 8.12 14.07
N GLU A 112 6.42 8.80 13.77
CA GLU A 112 5.08 8.19 13.76
C GLU A 112 4.91 7.31 12.52
N VAL A 113 5.36 7.79 11.36
CA VAL A 113 5.35 7.02 10.11
C VAL A 113 6.21 5.76 10.23
N GLU A 114 7.39 5.86 10.85
CA GLU A 114 8.24 4.71 11.11
C GLU A 114 7.59 3.69 12.06
N ARG A 115 6.90 4.17 13.10
CA ARG A 115 6.15 3.30 14.02
C ARG A 115 5.04 2.54 13.29
N LEU A 116 4.30 3.21 12.41
CA LEU A 116 3.27 2.59 11.59
C LEU A 116 3.84 1.48 10.69
N ILE A 117 4.99 1.72 10.07
CA ILE A 117 5.66 0.73 9.22
C ILE A 117 6.06 -0.51 10.05
N ILE A 118 6.58 -0.31 11.26
CA ILE A 118 6.96 -1.40 12.17
C ILE A 118 5.73 -2.18 12.64
N GLU A 119 4.66 -1.48 13.02
CA GLU A 119 3.42 -2.08 13.51
C GLU A 119 2.68 -2.88 12.44
N ALA A 120 2.68 -2.39 11.19
CA ALA A 120 2.07 -3.09 10.07
C ALA A 120 2.75 -4.43 9.76
N GLY A 121 4.06 -4.56 10.02
CA GLY A 121 4.81 -5.81 9.94
C GLY A 121 4.90 -6.45 8.53
N GLY A 122 4.45 -5.76 7.47
CA GLY A 122 4.53 -6.24 6.10
C GLY A 122 3.77 -5.37 5.08
N VAL A 123 4.17 -5.44 3.81
CA VAL A 123 3.68 -4.55 2.73
C VAL A 123 2.17 -4.65 2.50
N LYS A 124 1.61 -5.87 2.50
CA LYS A 124 0.16 -6.08 2.30
C LYS A 124 -0.68 -5.49 3.43
N SER A 125 -0.21 -5.65 4.68
CA SER A 125 -0.83 -5.09 5.87
C SER A 125 -0.74 -3.55 5.84
N LEU A 126 0.46 -3.04 5.50
CA LEU A 126 0.73 -1.61 5.38
C LEU A 126 -0.20 -0.91 4.39
N ILE A 127 -0.47 -1.50 3.21
CA ILE A 127 -1.41 -0.96 2.22
C ILE A 127 -2.80 -0.73 2.85
N GLY A 128 -3.30 -1.71 3.60
CA GLY A 128 -4.59 -1.60 4.28
C GLY A 128 -4.58 -0.54 5.39
N CYS A 129 -3.52 -0.49 6.20
CA CYS A 129 -3.35 0.53 7.24
C CYS A 129 -3.32 1.94 6.64
N LEU A 130 -2.61 2.15 5.53
CA LEU A 130 -2.51 3.44 4.85
C LEU A 130 -3.85 3.93 4.33
N HIS A 131 -4.63 3.05 3.69
CA HIS A 131 -5.99 3.37 3.27
C HIS A 131 -6.87 3.76 4.46
N GLY A 132 -6.83 2.99 5.55
CA GLY A 132 -7.61 3.29 6.76
C GLY A 132 -7.25 4.64 7.38
N ILE A 133 -5.96 4.95 7.51
CA ILE A 133 -5.49 6.24 8.03
C ILE A 133 -5.89 7.39 7.11
N ALA A 134 -5.75 7.21 5.79
CA ALA A 134 -6.14 8.22 4.81
C ALA A 134 -7.65 8.50 4.85
N GLU A 135 -8.48 7.48 5.05
CA GLU A 135 -9.93 7.62 5.23
C GLU A 135 -10.25 8.37 6.53
N ILE A 136 -9.58 8.07 7.64
CA ILE A 136 -9.73 8.79 8.91
C ILE A 136 -9.31 10.27 8.76
N HIS A 137 -8.20 10.54 8.08
CA HIS A 137 -7.73 11.91 7.79
C HIS A 137 -8.74 12.67 6.94
N LYS A 138 -9.30 12.03 5.90
CA LYS A 138 -10.34 12.61 5.05
C LYS A 138 -11.63 12.88 5.84
N ALA A 139 -12.06 11.95 6.69
CA ALA A 139 -13.24 12.12 7.53
C ALA A 139 -13.07 13.28 8.53
N ARG A 140 -11.91 13.37 9.17
CA ARG A 140 -11.57 14.47 10.11
C ARG A 140 -11.49 15.84 9.41
N LYS A 141 -10.98 15.87 8.18
CA LYS A 141 -10.94 17.08 7.35
C LYS A 141 -12.33 17.46 6.80
N GLY A 142 -13.18 16.47 6.55
CA GLY A 142 -14.58 16.66 6.16
C GLY A 142 -15.46 17.20 7.28
N SER A 143 -15.28 16.73 8.53
CA SER A 143 -16.05 17.23 9.69
C SER A 143 -15.74 18.68 10.07
N SER A 144 -14.58 19.20 9.63
CA SER A 144 -14.21 20.62 9.81
C SER A 144 -14.56 21.50 8.60
N LYS A 145 -15.05 20.91 7.50
CA LYS A 145 -15.49 21.60 6.27
C LYS A 145 -16.94 21.26 5.88
N SER A 146 -17.78 20.92 6.85
CA SER A 146 -19.19 20.63 6.59
C SER A 146 -20.04 21.91 6.55
N GLU A 147 -19.79 22.78 5.57
CA GLU A 147 -20.83 23.54 4.89
C GLU A 147 -20.47 23.61 3.40
N LYS A 148 -21.38 23.10 2.57
CA LYS A 148 -21.34 22.99 1.10
C LYS A 148 -20.51 21.82 0.53
N ASN A 149 -21.17 20.70 0.27
CA ASN A 149 -21.69 20.49 -1.09
C ASN A 149 -22.69 19.35 -1.19
N SER A 150 -23.64 19.60 -2.08
CA SER A 150 -24.86 18.90 -2.42
C SER A 150 -24.69 17.44 -2.85
N ASN A 151 -25.73 16.66 -2.54
CA ASN A 151 -26.12 15.40 -3.15
C ASN A 151 -25.55 15.19 -4.56
N PHE A 152 -24.60 14.27 -4.71
CA PHE A 152 -24.34 13.63 -6.00
C PHE A 152 -24.86 12.20 -5.91
N VAL A 153 -26.04 12.02 -6.51
CA VAL A 153 -26.63 10.72 -6.76
C VAL A 153 -25.64 9.93 -7.62
N GLN A 154 -25.29 8.76 -7.11
CA GLN A 154 -24.51 7.75 -7.77
C GLN A 154 -25.25 7.30 -9.04
N THR A 155 -24.71 7.62 -10.21
CA THR A 155 -25.05 6.91 -11.46
C THR A 155 -23.81 6.86 -12.33
N GLY A 156 -23.47 5.64 -12.77
CA GLY A 156 -22.16 5.26 -13.30
C GLY A 156 -21.57 6.23 -14.32
N ALA A 157 -20.28 6.49 -14.14
CA ALA A 157 -19.46 7.24 -15.07
C ALA A 157 -19.51 6.60 -16.47
N ARG A 158 -20.33 7.17 -17.35
CA ARG A 158 -20.11 7.05 -18.79
C ARG A 158 -19.03 8.06 -19.15
N THR A 159 -17.85 7.57 -19.56
CA THR A 159 -16.72 8.38 -20.07
C THR A 159 -16.91 8.83 -21.52
N CYS A 160 -18.14 8.74 -22.05
CA CYS A 160 -18.46 9.20 -23.39
C CYS A 160 -19.27 10.50 -23.28
N PRO A 161 -18.85 11.60 -23.94
CA PRO A 161 -19.72 12.75 -24.13
C PRO A 161 -21.03 12.26 -24.75
N VAL A 162 -22.15 12.59 -24.12
CA VAL A 162 -23.45 12.38 -24.74
C VAL A 162 -23.45 13.25 -26.00
N PRO A 163 -23.67 12.69 -27.20
CA PRO A 163 -23.76 13.53 -28.39
C PRO A 163 -24.91 14.50 -28.15
N ASP A 164 -24.60 15.79 -28.12
CA ASP A 164 -25.60 16.84 -28.11
C ASP A 164 -26.53 16.55 -29.28
N GLY A 165 -27.79 16.23 -29.00
CA GLY A 165 -28.78 15.84 -30.01
C GLY A 165 -29.16 16.99 -30.96
N LEU A 166 -28.38 18.06 -30.98
CA LEU A 166 -28.54 19.19 -31.88
C LEU A 166 -27.83 18.88 -33.21
N PRO A 167 -28.47 19.17 -34.35
CA PRO A 167 -27.75 19.15 -35.62
C PRO A 167 -26.57 20.12 -35.55
N LYS A 168 -25.40 19.68 -36.04
CA LYS A 168 -24.17 20.50 -36.11
C LYS A 168 -24.48 21.87 -36.71
N SER A 169 -23.91 22.92 -36.13
CA SER A 169 -24.05 24.26 -36.70
C SER A 169 -23.33 24.34 -38.05
N ARG A 170 -23.76 25.26 -38.92
CA ARG A 170 -23.15 25.42 -40.26
C ARG A 170 -21.65 25.76 -40.17
N GLU A 171 -21.27 26.55 -39.17
CA GLU A 171 -19.89 26.95 -38.91
C GLU A 171 -19.00 25.76 -38.53
N GLU A 172 -19.49 24.86 -37.65
CA GLU A 172 -18.76 23.64 -37.27
C GLU A 172 -18.58 22.67 -38.45
N LEU A 173 -19.54 22.62 -39.38
CA LEU A 173 -19.45 21.76 -40.56
C LEU A 173 -18.31 22.23 -41.49
N GLU A 174 -18.19 23.55 -41.69
CA GLU A 174 -17.16 24.15 -42.54
C GLU A 174 -15.76 24.03 -41.90
N GLU A 175 -15.65 24.13 -40.57
CA GLU A 175 -14.38 23.92 -39.84
C GLU A 175 -13.91 22.46 -39.88
N GLU A 176 -14.84 21.50 -39.72
CA GLU A 176 -14.52 20.07 -39.81
C GLU A 176 -14.07 19.67 -41.23
N GLU A 177 -14.62 20.28 -42.28
CA GLU A 177 -14.16 20.08 -43.65
C GLU A 177 -12.75 20.65 -43.87
N LYS A 178 -12.47 21.83 -43.31
CA LYS A 178 -11.18 22.52 -43.45
C LYS A 178 -10.05 21.87 -42.65
N ALA A 179 -10.36 21.31 -41.48
CA ALA A 179 -9.40 20.61 -40.63
C ALA A 179 -9.14 19.16 -41.08
N ARG A 180 -9.88 18.68 -42.08
CA ARG A 180 -9.76 17.30 -42.56
C ARG A 180 -8.46 17.10 -43.34
N MET A 181 -7.77 15.99 -43.05
CA MET A 181 -6.63 15.55 -43.85
C MET A 181 -7.05 15.25 -45.30
N PRO A 182 -6.17 15.51 -46.29
CA PRO A 182 -6.47 15.26 -47.69
C PRO A 182 -6.81 13.79 -47.92
N ASP A 183 -8.00 13.54 -48.46
CA ASP A 183 -8.48 12.19 -48.70
C ASP A 183 -7.87 11.59 -49.97
N SER A 184 -7.67 10.27 -49.97
CA SER A 184 -7.31 9.54 -51.19
C SER A 184 -8.45 9.58 -52.23
N PRO A 185 -8.16 9.48 -53.54
CA PRO A 185 -9.18 9.46 -54.58
C PRO A 185 -10.25 8.36 -54.37
N PHE A 186 -9.84 7.22 -53.84
CA PHE A 186 -10.71 6.08 -53.53
C PHE A 186 -11.65 6.38 -52.36
N THR A 187 -11.14 6.98 -51.27
CA THR A 187 -11.95 7.35 -50.11
C THR A 187 -12.98 8.44 -50.46
N ARG A 188 -12.60 9.37 -51.34
CA ARG A 188 -13.53 10.39 -51.87
C ARG A 188 -14.65 9.75 -52.68
N LEU A 189 -14.34 8.75 -53.53
CA LEU A 189 -15.34 8.01 -54.30
C LEU A 189 -16.31 7.25 -53.39
N LEU A 190 -15.81 6.54 -52.37
CA LEU A 190 -16.65 5.81 -51.43
C LEU A 190 -17.61 6.71 -50.64
N ARG A 191 -17.24 7.98 -50.41
CA ARG A 191 -18.13 8.94 -49.74
C ARG A 191 -19.17 9.52 -50.67
N THR A 192 -18.79 9.87 -51.90
CA THR A 192 -19.74 10.40 -52.90
C THR A 192 -20.69 9.32 -53.43
N LYS A 193 -20.26 8.06 -53.45
CA LYS A 193 -21.06 6.89 -53.88
C LYS A 193 -21.59 6.05 -52.72
N GLY A 194 -21.21 6.37 -51.48
CA GLY A 194 -21.69 5.71 -50.28
C GLY A 194 -23.15 6.08 -50.02
N THR A 195 -24.05 5.40 -50.71
CA THR A 195 -25.49 5.54 -50.54
C THR A 195 -25.92 4.84 -49.28
N PHE A 196 -26.39 5.63 -48.30
CA PHE A 196 -26.97 5.28 -47.02
C PHE A 196 -26.19 4.24 -46.18
N PRO A 197 -26.20 4.36 -44.85
CA PRO A 197 -25.68 3.28 -44.01
C PRO A 197 -26.36 1.95 -44.36
N ALA A 198 -25.66 0.81 -44.23
CA ALA A 198 -26.20 -0.50 -44.57
C ALA A 198 -27.51 -0.88 -43.83
N TRP A 199 -27.82 -0.16 -42.74
CA TRP A 199 -29.04 -0.31 -41.93
C TRP A 199 -30.16 0.68 -42.31
N TYR A 200 -29.95 1.58 -43.26
CA TYR A 200 -30.93 2.58 -43.69
C TYR A 200 -31.27 2.39 -45.16
N SER A 201 -32.55 2.18 -45.44
CA SER A 201 -33.11 2.20 -46.80
C SER A 201 -34.03 3.42 -46.90
N ALA A 202 -33.82 4.26 -47.91
CA ALA A 202 -34.72 5.39 -48.14
C ALA A 202 -36.14 4.89 -48.44
N ALA A 203 -37.14 5.51 -47.83
CA ALA A 203 -38.54 5.20 -48.11
C ALA A 203 -38.89 5.63 -49.55
N PRO A 204 -39.74 4.88 -50.29
CA PRO A 204 -40.17 5.28 -51.62
C PRO A 204 -41.02 6.55 -51.56
N ASP A 205 -40.76 7.49 -52.46
CA ASP A 205 -41.64 8.63 -52.68
C ASP A 205 -42.93 8.14 -53.35
N TYR A 206 -44.07 8.31 -52.67
CA TYR A 206 -45.42 8.02 -53.18
C TYR A 206 -46.21 9.29 -53.42
#